data_AF-A0A5N9E5N2-F1
#
_entry.id   AF-A0A5N9E5N2-F1
#
_cell.length_a   1.000
_cell.length_b   1.000
_cell.length_c   1.000
_cell.angle_alpha   90.00
_cell.angle_beta   90.00
_cell.angle_gamma   90.00
#
_symmetry.space_group_name_H-M   'P 1'
#
loop_
_entity.id
_entity.type
_entity.pdbx_description
1 polymer ?
#
loop_
_entity_poly.entity_id
_entity_poly.type
_entity_poly.pdbx_seq_one_letter_code
_entity_poly.pdbx_strand_id
1 'polypeptide(L)'
;MTTVLHRFSAFLARVMEAAGAEAGFVGTSDVVGSYTGMEDVGTATLNECVQIALWVARPVVFPVILDGDTGYGGIMAVRRMAEDCIHDGIADVGIDDQPIEGKRGTGTAGVGIQSLDVVLTRYRAAVDRKRELDPYLVVMAQCYLAEAAK
;
A
#
# COMPACT_ATOMS: atom_id res chain seq x y z
N MET A 1 17.20 2.59 13.69
CA MET A 1 15.76 2.82 13.84
C MET A 1 15.31 3.41 12.52
N THR A 2 14.63 2.64 11.68
CA THR A 2 14.20 3.11 10.36
C THR A 2 13.15 4.19 10.53
N THR A 3 13.45 5.42 10.10
CA THR A 3 12.47 6.52 10.15
C THR A 3 11.70 6.56 8.83
N VAL A 4 10.40 6.29 8.93
CA VAL A 4 9.43 6.39 7.82
C VAL A 4 8.51 7.55 8.15
N LEU A 5 8.43 8.55 7.27
CA LEU A 5 7.41 9.60 7.40
C LEU A 5 6.24 9.27 6.48
N HIS A 6 5.08 9.87 6.76
CA HIS A 6 3.78 9.61 6.13
C HIS A 6 3.22 10.96 5.65
N ARG A 7 2.40 10.95 4.58
CA ARG A 7 1.87 12.12 3.83
C ARG A 7 2.80 12.72 2.78
N PHE A 8 2.70 12.19 1.55
CA PHE A 8 3.66 12.51 0.50
C PHE A 8 3.11 13.29 -0.68
N SER A 9 3.97 14.22 -1.12
CA SER A 9 4.11 14.61 -2.52
C SER A 9 5.56 14.37 -2.94
N ALA A 10 5.85 14.38 -4.24
CA ALA A 10 7.20 14.28 -4.76
C ALA A 10 8.16 15.34 -4.17
N PHE A 11 7.65 16.55 -3.89
CA PHE A 11 8.43 17.60 -3.24
C PHE A 11 8.79 17.24 -1.80
N LEU A 12 7.81 16.78 -1.01
CA LEU A 12 8.06 16.37 0.38
C LEU A 12 9.03 15.19 0.46
N ALA A 13 8.98 14.25 -0.48
CA ALA A 13 9.95 13.15 -0.56
C ALA A 13 11.40 13.65 -0.60
N ARG A 14 11.70 14.67 -1.42
CA ARG A 14 13.04 15.27 -1.49
C ARG A 14 13.44 15.99 -0.20
N VAL A 15 12.49 16.68 0.43
CA VAL A 15 12.72 17.33 1.73
C VAL A 15 13.07 16.27 2.78
N MET A 16 12.36 15.15 2.78
CA MET A 16 12.62 14.03 3.68
C MET A 16 13.96 13.36 3.43
N GLU A 17 14.32 13.14 2.17
CA GLU A 17 15.63 12.61 1.80
C GLU A 17 16.75 13.52 2.32
N ALA A 18 16.63 14.84 2.10
CA ALA A 18 17.58 15.81 2.62
C ALA A 18 17.63 15.85 4.16
N ALA A 19 16.54 15.48 4.84
CA ALA A 19 16.46 15.34 6.28
C ALA A 19 16.99 13.98 6.80
N GLY A 20 17.39 13.06 5.91
CA GLY A 20 17.94 11.76 6.28
C GLY A 20 16.91 10.65 6.49
N ALA A 21 15.71 10.77 5.91
CA ALA A 21 14.73 9.68 5.93
C ALA A 21 15.28 8.42 5.21
N GLU A 22 14.97 7.25 5.76
CA GLU A 22 15.50 5.97 5.27
C GLU A 22 14.49 5.20 4.40
N ALA A 23 13.21 5.57 4.47
CA ALA A 23 12.16 5.07 3.60
C ALA A 23 10.98 6.06 3.57
N GLY A 24 10.12 5.92 2.56
CA GLY A 24 8.85 6.64 2.47
C GLY A 24 7.67 5.69 2.40
N PHE A 25 6.51 6.13 2.89
CA PHE A 25 5.27 5.37 2.89
C PHE A 25 4.12 6.16 2.27
N VAL A 26 3.54 5.63 1.20
CA VAL A 26 2.39 6.21 0.50
C VAL A 26 1.14 5.46 0.93
N GLY A 27 0.36 6.08 1.82
CA GLY A 27 -0.91 5.53 2.30
C GLY A 27 -2.09 5.83 1.37
N THR A 28 -3.07 4.93 1.28
CA THR A 28 -4.30 5.20 0.51
C THR A 28 -5.07 6.38 1.08
N SER A 29 -5.12 6.51 2.40
CA SER A 29 -5.71 7.69 3.08
C SER A 29 -5.08 9.02 2.69
N ASP A 30 -3.77 9.06 2.44
CA ASP A 30 -3.10 10.28 1.96
C ASP A 30 -3.46 10.58 0.51
N VAL A 31 -3.52 9.53 -0.33
CA VAL A 31 -3.92 9.62 -1.74
C VAL A 31 -5.33 10.21 -1.83
N VAL A 32 -6.31 9.59 -1.18
CA VAL A 32 -7.70 10.06 -1.29
C VAL A 32 -7.92 11.36 -0.52
N GLY A 33 -7.36 11.49 0.68
CA GLY A 33 -7.56 12.67 1.50
C GLY A 33 -6.94 13.92 0.90
N SER A 34 -5.77 13.82 0.27
CA SER A 34 -5.05 14.99 -0.25
C SER A 34 -5.41 15.34 -1.69
N TYR A 35 -5.75 14.35 -2.53
CA TYR A 35 -5.96 14.56 -3.96
C TYR A 35 -7.44 14.58 -4.37
N THR A 36 -8.30 13.77 -3.74
CA THR A 36 -9.72 13.66 -4.11
C THR A 36 -10.66 14.21 -3.03
N GLY A 37 -10.16 14.43 -1.81
CA GLY A 37 -10.97 14.84 -0.66
C GLY A 37 -11.92 13.74 -0.17
N MET A 38 -11.68 12.49 -0.56
CA MET A 38 -12.51 11.34 -0.19
C MET A 38 -11.99 10.64 1.08
N GLU A 39 -12.84 9.79 1.66
CA GLU A 39 -12.48 8.95 2.80
C GLU A 39 -11.81 7.64 2.36
N ASP A 40 -10.91 7.13 3.21
CA ASP A 40 -10.18 5.88 3.01
C ASP A 40 -11.04 4.65 3.36
N VAL A 41 -12.04 4.39 2.53
CA VAL A 41 -12.97 3.26 2.68
C VAL A 41 -12.98 2.37 1.43
N GLY A 42 -11.82 2.26 0.77
CA GLY A 42 -11.67 1.57 -0.51
C GLY A 42 -12.14 2.38 -1.72
N THR A 43 -12.13 3.72 -1.61
CA THR A 43 -12.50 4.63 -2.71
C THR A 43 -11.38 4.81 -3.74
N ALA A 44 -10.13 4.66 -3.31
CA ALA A 44 -8.96 4.79 -4.16
C ALA A 44 -8.88 3.63 -5.16
N THR A 45 -8.59 3.94 -6.42
CA THR A 45 -8.25 2.90 -7.39
C THR A 45 -6.78 2.53 -7.31
N LEU A 46 -6.45 1.30 -7.69
CA LEU A 46 -5.05 0.84 -7.81
C LEU A 46 -4.19 1.83 -8.61
N ASN A 47 -4.71 2.30 -9.75
CA ASN A 47 -3.96 3.19 -10.63
C ASN A 47 -3.64 4.53 -9.97
N GLU A 48 -4.56 5.11 -9.20
CA GLU A 48 -4.31 6.37 -8.48
C GLU A 48 -3.19 6.19 -7.45
N CYS A 49 -3.27 5.12 -6.66
CA CYS A 49 -2.29 4.83 -5.61
C CYS A 49 -0.88 4.57 -6.19
N VAL A 50 -0.78 3.71 -7.21
CA VAL A 50 0.49 3.41 -7.88
C VAL A 50 1.05 4.65 -8.58
N GLN A 51 0.21 5.43 -9.28
CA GLN A 51 0.64 6.64 -9.99
C GLN A 51 1.25 7.67 -9.04
N ILE A 52 0.64 7.86 -7.87
CA ILE A 52 1.16 8.76 -6.83
C ILE A 52 2.46 8.20 -6.25
N ALA A 53 2.51 6.91 -5.92
CA ALA A 53 3.72 6.28 -5.41
C ALA A 53 4.90 6.35 -6.38
N LEU A 54 4.67 6.14 -7.69
CA LEU A 54 5.65 6.37 -8.75
C LEU A 54 6.20 7.79 -8.72
N TRP A 55 5.32 8.81 -8.65
CA TRP A 55 5.76 10.21 -8.61
C TRP A 55 6.56 10.54 -7.34
N VAL A 56 6.23 9.91 -6.23
CA VAL A 56 6.94 10.06 -4.95
C VAL A 56 8.29 9.35 -4.97
N ALA A 57 8.40 8.17 -5.60
CA ALA A 57 9.62 7.38 -5.67
C ALA A 57 10.65 7.93 -6.65
N ARG A 58 10.22 8.47 -7.81
CA ARG A 58 11.14 8.98 -8.86
C ARG A 58 12.23 9.96 -8.40
N PRO A 59 11.96 10.95 -7.54
CA PRO A 59 12.95 11.96 -7.20
C PRO A 59 13.86 11.60 -6.01
N VAL A 60 13.71 10.42 -5.40
CA VAL A 60 14.48 9.99 -4.21
C VAL A 60 15.16 8.64 -4.43
N VAL A 61 16.16 8.34 -3.59
CA VAL A 61 16.93 7.09 -3.64
C VAL A 61 16.48 6.10 -2.56
N PHE A 62 15.85 6.57 -1.48
CA PHE A 62 15.32 5.68 -0.45
C PHE A 62 14.14 4.85 -0.97
N PRO A 63 13.91 3.64 -0.43
CA PRO A 63 12.78 2.80 -0.81
C PRO A 63 11.43 3.44 -0.46
N VAL A 64 10.51 3.40 -1.41
CA VAL A 64 9.11 3.80 -1.19
C VAL A 64 8.24 2.56 -1.03
N ILE A 65 7.41 2.59 0.01
CA ILE A 65 6.44 1.57 0.39
C ILE A 65 5.06 2.08 0.00
N LEU A 66 4.25 1.23 -0.62
CA LEU A 66 2.87 1.52 -0.98
C LEU A 66 1.90 0.76 -0.06
N ASP A 67 0.88 1.47 0.44
CA ASP A 67 -0.33 0.85 0.97
C ASP A 67 -1.18 0.32 -0.20
N GLY A 68 -1.22 -1.00 -0.34
CA GLY A 68 -1.98 -1.70 -1.37
C GLY A 68 -3.41 -2.04 -0.96
N ASP A 69 -3.90 -1.45 0.13
CA ASP A 69 -5.28 -1.62 0.60
C ASP A 69 -5.59 -3.14 0.81
N THR A 70 -6.80 -3.56 0.47
CA THR A 70 -7.29 -4.94 0.45
C THR A 70 -6.87 -5.69 -0.82
N GLY A 71 -6.03 -5.08 -1.68
CA GLY A 71 -5.65 -5.57 -3.00
C GLY A 71 -6.53 -5.11 -4.16
N TYR A 72 -7.35 -4.07 -3.96
CA TYR A 72 -8.18 -3.36 -4.97
C TYR A 72 -9.16 -4.21 -5.80
N GLY A 73 -9.40 -5.47 -5.42
CA GLY A 73 -10.27 -6.37 -6.17
C GLY A 73 -9.91 -7.84 -5.97
N GLY A 74 -10.00 -8.62 -7.03
CA GLY A 74 -9.72 -10.06 -6.99
C GLY A 74 -8.22 -10.40 -7.04
N ILE A 75 -7.92 -11.69 -7.06
CA ILE A 75 -6.56 -12.23 -7.13
C ILE A 75 -5.74 -11.66 -8.30
N MET A 76 -6.37 -11.44 -9.46
CA MET A 76 -5.68 -10.84 -10.60
C MET A 76 -5.36 -9.35 -10.39
N ALA A 77 -6.15 -8.63 -9.60
CA ALA A 77 -5.84 -7.24 -9.23
C ALA A 77 -4.62 -7.19 -8.30
N VAL A 78 -4.52 -8.11 -7.35
CA VAL A 78 -3.33 -8.26 -6.48
C VAL A 78 -2.07 -8.56 -7.30
N ARG A 79 -2.17 -9.47 -8.28
CA ARG A 79 -1.05 -9.75 -9.19
C ARG A 79 -0.69 -8.53 -10.03
N ARG A 80 -1.67 -7.82 -10.56
CA ARG A 80 -1.44 -6.58 -11.31
C ARG A 80 -0.78 -5.51 -10.44
N MET A 81 -1.22 -5.35 -9.20
CA MET A 81 -0.62 -4.41 -8.25
C MET A 81 0.86 -4.71 -8.00
N ALA A 82 1.22 -5.97 -7.73
CA ALA A 82 2.61 -6.36 -7.55
C ALA A 82 3.45 -6.09 -8.82
N GLU A 83 2.91 -6.38 -10.00
CA GLU A 83 3.55 -6.10 -11.29
C GLU A 83 3.75 -4.59 -11.51
N ASP A 84 2.70 -3.78 -11.32
CA ASP A 84 2.74 -2.33 -11.47
C ASP A 84 3.75 -1.72 -10.46
N CYS A 85 3.80 -2.21 -9.21
CA CYS A 85 4.80 -1.78 -8.22
C CYS A 85 6.24 -2.06 -8.67
N ILE A 86 6.51 -3.25 -9.21
CA ILE A 86 7.84 -3.62 -9.72
C ILE A 86 8.22 -2.72 -10.89
N HIS A 87 7.30 -2.54 -11.85
CA HIS A 87 7.53 -1.71 -13.03
C HIS A 87 7.82 -0.24 -12.68
N ASP A 88 7.15 0.28 -11.65
CA ASP A 88 7.25 1.69 -11.24
C ASP A 88 8.32 1.94 -10.16
N GLY A 89 9.09 0.92 -9.78
CA GLY A 89 10.21 1.05 -8.84
C GLY A 89 9.78 1.23 -7.39
N ILE A 90 8.58 0.76 -7.03
CA ILE A 90 8.09 0.71 -5.65
C ILE A 90 8.72 -0.49 -4.95
N ALA A 91 9.31 -0.26 -3.77
CA ALA A 91 10.13 -1.26 -3.08
C ALA A 91 9.31 -2.27 -2.28
N ASP A 92 8.13 -1.88 -1.79
CA ASP A 92 7.24 -2.71 -0.98
C ASP A 92 5.77 -2.38 -1.26
N VAL A 93 4.92 -3.38 -1.18
CA VAL A 93 3.47 -3.20 -1.11
C VAL A 93 2.86 -3.96 0.07
N GLY A 94 2.10 -3.24 0.89
CA GLY A 94 1.29 -3.80 1.98
C GLY A 94 -0.08 -4.24 1.49
N ILE A 95 -0.58 -5.37 1.98
CA ILE A 95 -1.96 -5.81 1.75
C ILE A 95 -2.60 -6.07 3.10
N ASP A 96 -3.84 -5.63 3.28
CA ASP A 96 -4.59 -5.80 4.52
C ASP A 96 -5.54 -7.01 4.52
N ASP A 97 -5.97 -7.39 5.73
CA ASP A 97 -6.89 -8.47 6.00
C ASP A 97 -8.37 -8.03 6.04
N GLN A 98 -8.70 -6.81 5.64
CA GLN A 98 -10.08 -6.35 5.57
C GLN A 98 -10.83 -6.93 4.35
N PRO A 99 -12.17 -7.00 4.39
CA PRO A 99 -12.97 -7.24 3.21
C PRO A 99 -12.90 -6.01 2.28
N ILE A 100 -12.97 -6.26 0.97
CA ILE A 100 -13.05 -5.18 -0.04
C ILE A 100 -14.36 -4.41 0.15
N GLU A 101 -15.47 -5.14 0.27
CA GLU A 101 -16.75 -4.57 0.63
C GLU A 101 -16.77 -4.22 2.12
N GLY A 102 -17.06 -2.96 2.42
CA GLY A 102 -17.11 -2.50 3.81
C GLY A 102 -15.73 -2.27 4.43
N LYS A 103 -14.68 -2.07 3.62
CA LYS A 103 -13.40 -1.54 4.10
C LYS A 103 -13.63 -0.28 4.93
N ARG A 104 -12.85 -0.16 6.00
CA ARG A 104 -12.81 1.03 6.84
C ARG A 104 -11.39 1.56 7.01
N GLY A 105 -11.31 2.86 7.23
CA GLY A 105 -10.05 3.52 7.54
C GLY A 105 -9.50 3.09 8.90
N THR A 106 -8.18 3.12 9.02
CA THR A 106 -7.45 2.78 10.25
C THR A 106 -7.93 3.62 11.44
N GLY A 107 -8.16 2.95 12.57
CA GLY A 107 -8.59 3.62 13.80
C GLY A 107 -10.09 3.93 13.89
N THR A 108 -10.89 3.54 12.88
CA THR A 108 -12.35 3.61 12.96
C THR A 108 -12.94 2.35 13.59
N ALA A 109 -14.13 2.46 14.17
CA ALA A 109 -14.82 1.33 14.80
C ALA A 109 -15.51 0.43 13.75
N GLY A 110 -15.66 -0.86 14.07
CA GLY A 110 -16.38 -1.82 13.24
C GLY A 110 -15.61 -2.32 12.02
N VAL A 111 -14.27 -2.38 12.12
CA VAL A 111 -13.40 -2.97 11.09
C VAL A 111 -13.77 -4.45 10.93
N GLY A 112 -14.10 -4.85 9.70
CA GLY A 112 -14.31 -6.25 9.36
C GLY A 112 -13.00 -6.93 9.00
N ILE A 113 -12.90 -8.24 9.25
CA ILE A 113 -11.72 -9.05 8.92
C ILE A 113 -12.15 -10.24 8.08
N GLN A 114 -11.38 -10.55 7.05
CA GLN A 114 -11.56 -11.72 6.20
C GLN A 114 -10.99 -12.99 6.86
N SER A 115 -11.46 -14.15 6.41
CA SER A 115 -10.85 -15.41 6.83
C SER A 115 -9.38 -15.48 6.40
N LEU A 116 -8.56 -16.15 7.21
CA LEU A 116 -7.14 -16.30 6.94
C LEU A 116 -6.88 -16.92 5.56
N ASP A 117 -7.73 -17.86 5.10
CA ASP A 117 -7.60 -18.48 3.78
C ASP A 117 -7.73 -17.47 2.62
N VAL A 118 -8.66 -16.51 2.73
CA VAL A 118 -8.85 -15.46 1.73
C VAL A 118 -7.61 -14.56 1.69
N VAL A 119 -7.16 -14.12 2.86
CA VAL A 119 -6.01 -13.21 2.99
C VAL A 119 -4.72 -13.89 2.51
N LEU A 120 -4.47 -15.14 2.90
CA LEU A 120 -3.34 -15.94 2.43
C LEU A 120 -3.36 -16.14 0.91
N THR A 121 -4.55 -16.26 0.29
CA THR A 121 -4.66 -16.36 -1.17
C THR A 121 -4.20 -15.07 -1.85
N ARG A 122 -4.52 -13.89 -1.29
CA ARG A 122 -4.00 -12.60 -1.78
C ARG A 122 -2.48 -12.54 -1.65
N TYR A 123 -1.92 -12.85 -0.48
CA TYR A 123 -0.47 -12.82 -0.27
C TYR A 123 0.27 -13.79 -1.20
N ARG A 124 -0.23 -15.01 -1.36
CA ARG A 124 0.33 -15.98 -2.31
C ARG A 124 0.35 -15.41 -3.73
N ALA A 125 -0.73 -14.77 -4.16
CA ALA A 125 -0.81 -14.17 -5.48
C ALA A 125 0.24 -13.08 -5.72
N ALA A 126 0.44 -12.20 -4.73
CA ALA A 126 1.48 -11.16 -4.77
C ALA A 126 2.89 -11.76 -4.75
N VAL A 127 3.15 -12.73 -3.87
CA VAL A 127 4.45 -13.41 -3.75
C VAL A 127 4.79 -14.22 -5.00
N ASP A 128 3.82 -14.90 -5.60
CA ASP A 128 4.03 -15.64 -6.84
C ASP A 128 4.36 -14.68 -7.99
N ARG A 129 3.63 -13.56 -8.11
CA ARG A 129 3.94 -12.55 -9.12
C ARG A 129 5.30 -11.89 -8.91
N LYS A 130 5.65 -11.56 -7.67
CA LYS A 130 7.00 -11.13 -7.28
C LYS A 130 8.05 -12.12 -7.78
N ARG A 131 7.90 -13.42 -7.52
CA ARG A 131 8.85 -14.45 -7.95
C ARG A 131 8.97 -14.57 -9.47
N GLU A 132 7.89 -14.31 -10.19
CA GLU A 132 7.87 -14.32 -11.66
C GLU A 132 8.63 -13.13 -12.28
N LEU A 133 8.59 -11.96 -11.64
CA LEU A 133 9.10 -10.70 -12.22
C LEU A 133 10.35 -10.15 -11.52
N ASP A 134 10.29 -9.95 -10.21
CA ASP A 134 11.39 -9.42 -9.41
C ASP A 134 11.34 -9.96 -7.96
N PRO A 135 12.26 -10.86 -7.55
CA PRO A 135 12.30 -11.42 -6.20
C PRO A 135 12.70 -10.41 -5.11
N TYR A 136 12.99 -9.15 -5.44
CA TYR A 136 13.35 -8.11 -4.47
C TYR A 136 12.18 -7.26 -3.97
N LEU A 137 11.03 -7.19 -4.68
CA LEU A 137 9.84 -6.50 -4.17
C LEU A 137 9.45 -7.07 -2.79
N VAL A 138 9.24 -6.24 -1.78
CA VAL A 138 8.76 -6.73 -0.48
C VAL A 138 7.22 -6.76 -0.48
N VAL A 139 6.65 -7.81 0.10
CA VAL A 139 5.19 -7.95 0.28
C VAL A 139 4.94 -7.98 1.78
N MET A 140 4.31 -6.91 2.28
CA MET A 140 4.01 -6.75 3.70
C MET A 140 2.59 -7.23 4.01
N ALA A 141 2.46 -7.96 5.11
CA ALA A 141 1.16 -8.30 5.67
C ALA A 141 0.73 -7.24 6.69
N GLN A 142 -0.45 -6.63 6.49
CA GLN A 142 -1.06 -5.71 7.44
C GLN A 142 -2.29 -6.37 8.06
N CYS A 143 -2.34 -6.42 9.39
CA CYS A 143 -3.41 -7.11 10.12
C CYS A 143 -4.18 -6.13 11.00
N TYR A 144 -5.51 -6.10 10.85
CA TYR A 144 -6.43 -5.25 11.61
C TYR A 144 -7.20 -6.00 12.71
N LEU A 145 -6.78 -7.23 13.04
CA LEU A 145 -7.44 -8.06 14.04
C LEU A 145 -7.58 -7.37 15.41
N ALA A 146 -6.58 -6.56 15.82
CA ALA A 146 -6.62 -5.84 17.09
C ALA A 146 -7.63 -4.68 17.08
N GLU A 147 -7.84 -4.05 15.92
CA GLU A 147 -8.81 -3.00 15.68
C GLU A 147 -10.23 -3.55 15.62
N ALA A 148 -10.42 -4.70 14.97
CA ALA A 148 -11.70 -5.38 14.87
C ALA A 148 -12.23 -5.90 16.22
N ALA A 149 -11.34 -6.09 17.21
CA ALA A 149 -11.71 -6.51 18.55
C ALA A 149 -12.18 -5.38 19.47
N LYS A 150 -12.16 -4.12 19.01
CA LYS A 150 -12.60 -2.92 19.76
C LYS A 150 -14.05 -2.57 19.42
#